data_AF-A0A8D1CGM6-F1
#
_entry.id   AF-A0A8D1CGM6-F1
#
_cell.length_a   1.000
_cell.length_b   1.000
_cell.length_c   1.000
_cell.angle_alpha   90.00
_cell.angle_beta   90.00
_cell.angle_gamma   90.00
#
_symmetry.space_group_name_H-M   'P 1'
#
loop_
_entity.id
_entity.type
_entity.pdbx_description
1 polymer ?
#
loop_
_entity_poly.entity_id
_entity_poly.type
_entity_poly.pdbx_seq_one_letter_code
_entity_poly.pdbx_strand_id
1 'polypeptide(L)'
;MSGFLEELLGEKLVTGGGEEVDVHSLGARGISLLGLYFGCSLSAPCAQLSASLAAFYSRLRGDAAAGSGAGAGPGPGAGAAAEPEPRRRLEIVFVSSDQDQRQWQDFVRDMPWLALPYKEKHRKVSGAGLVCAPGVGAQLAPSPEPGLEFPWGPKPFREVIAGPLLRNNGPALESSSLEGSHVGVYFSAHWCPPCRSLTRVLVESYRKIKEAGQKFEIIFVSADRSEDSFKQYFSEMPWLAVPYTDEARRSRLNRLYGIQGIPTLIVLDPQGEVITRQGRVEVLNDEDCRGFPWHPKPVLELSDSNAVQLNEGPCLVLFVDSEDDGESEAAKQLIQPIAEKIIAKYKAKEEEAPLLFFVAGEDDMTDSLRDYTNLPEAAPLLTILDMSARAKYVMDVEEITPAIVEAFVNDFLAEKLKPEPI
;
A
#
# COMPACT_ATOMS: atom_id res chain seq x y z
N MET A 1 21.84 5.23 -9.50
CA MET A 1 20.87 5.95 -10.37
C MET A 1 21.21 5.80 -11.85
N SER A 2 22.44 6.08 -12.29
CA SER A 2 22.80 6.07 -13.73
C SER A 2 22.48 4.77 -14.46
N GLY A 3 22.88 3.60 -13.93
CA GLY A 3 22.62 2.31 -14.58
C GLY A 3 21.13 1.93 -14.67
N PHE A 4 20.34 2.24 -13.64
CA PHE A 4 18.88 2.04 -13.65
C PHE A 4 18.20 2.92 -14.71
N LEU A 5 18.63 4.18 -14.83
CA LEU A 5 18.06 5.11 -15.80
C LEU A 5 18.35 4.66 -17.24
N GLU A 6 19.52 4.10 -17.53
CA GLU A 6 19.85 3.58 -18.85
C GLU A 6 19.10 2.29 -19.20
N GLU A 7 18.94 1.39 -18.23
CA GLU A 7 18.09 0.21 -18.39
C GLU A 7 16.65 0.63 -18.72
N LEU A 8 16.14 1.66 -18.05
CA LEU A 8 14.77 2.17 -18.22
C LEU A 8 14.58 2.97 -19.52
N LEU A 9 15.44 3.96 -19.78
CA LEU A 9 15.25 5.00 -20.81
C LEU A 9 16.16 4.84 -22.03
N GLY A 10 17.23 4.05 -21.90
CA GLY A 10 18.26 3.88 -22.92
C GLY A 10 19.44 4.80 -22.71
N GLU A 11 20.38 4.76 -23.64
CA GLU A 11 21.60 5.59 -23.56
C GLU A 11 21.29 7.05 -23.91
N LYS A 12 20.26 7.28 -24.73
CA LYS A 12 19.97 8.59 -25.33
C LYS A 12 18.51 8.98 -25.28
N LEU A 13 18.29 10.25 -24.96
CA LEU A 13 17.01 10.95 -25.09
C LEU A 13 17.11 12.04 -26.14
N VAL A 14 15.98 12.62 -26.50
CA VAL A 14 15.92 13.75 -27.43
C VAL A 14 15.22 14.96 -26.81
N THR A 15 15.67 16.16 -27.17
CA THR A 15 14.97 17.43 -26.86
C THR A 15 13.91 17.75 -27.92
N GLY A 16 13.05 18.74 -27.65
CA GLY A 16 12.15 19.32 -28.66
C GLY A 16 12.88 19.86 -29.92
N GLY A 17 14.15 20.25 -29.78
CA GLY A 17 15.00 20.66 -30.89
C GLY A 17 15.61 19.51 -31.69
N GLY A 18 15.40 18.26 -31.26
CA GLY A 18 16.00 17.06 -31.86
C GLY A 18 17.45 16.80 -31.44
N GLU A 19 17.96 17.50 -30.43
CA GLU A 19 19.30 17.28 -29.88
C GLU A 19 19.30 16.03 -29.00
N GLU A 20 20.34 15.20 -29.13
CA GLU A 20 20.51 14.01 -28.29
C GLU A 20 21.08 14.39 -26.91
N VAL A 21 20.48 13.84 -25.85
CA VAL A 21 20.89 14.02 -24.47
C VAL A 21 21.26 12.66 -23.89
N ASP A 22 22.49 12.56 -23.38
CA ASP A 22 22.99 11.36 -22.72
C ASP A 22 22.27 11.15 -21.37
N VAL A 23 21.74 9.94 -21.14
CA VAL A 23 21.02 9.59 -19.91
C VAL A 23 21.93 9.57 -18.67
N HIS A 24 23.22 9.25 -18.80
CA HIS A 24 24.17 9.39 -17.70
C HIS A 24 24.32 10.85 -17.24
N SER A 25 24.17 11.81 -18.15
CA SER A 25 24.20 13.24 -17.80
C SER A 25 23.03 13.62 -16.89
N LEU A 26 21.89 12.92 -16.96
CA LEU A 26 20.76 13.12 -16.07
C LEU A 26 21.09 12.73 -14.63
N GLY A 27 21.77 11.61 -14.44
CA GLY A 27 22.29 11.19 -13.13
C GLY A 27 23.27 12.22 -12.55
N ALA A 28 24.17 12.75 -13.38
CA ALA A 28 25.13 13.79 -12.99
C ALA A 28 24.48 15.15 -12.68
N ARG A 29 23.30 15.43 -13.26
CA ARG A 29 22.49 16.64 -13.00
C ARG A 29 21.77 16.60 -11.64
N GLY A 30 21.96 15.56 -10.84
CA GLY A 30 21.40 15.44 -9.50
C GLY A 30 19.87 15.35 -9.51
N ILE A 31 19.29 14.76 -10.56
CA ILE A 31 17.85 14.49 -10.65
C ILE A 31 17.46 13.56 -9.50
N SER A 32 16.44 13.95 -8.75
CA SER A 32 15.92 13.21 -7.59
C SER A 32 14.52 12.63 -7.83
N LEU A 33 13.85 13.04 -8.92
CA LEU A 33 12.55 12.55 -9.34
C LEU A 33 12.53 12.42 -10.87
N LEU A 34 12.03 11.29 -11.38
CA LEU A 34 11.82 11.08 -12.82
C LEU A 34 10.33 10.94 -13.08
N GLY A 35 9.80 11.79 -13.98
CA GLY A 35 8.46 11.83 -14.54
C GLY A 35 8.35 11.07 -15.86
N LEU A 36 7.52 10.03 -15.97
CA LEU A 36 7.27 9.38 -17.28
C LEU A 36 5.94 9.82 -17.87
N TYR A 37 5.93 10.56 -18.96
CA TYR A 37 4.70 11.01 -19.59
C TYR A 37 4.36 10.15 -20.80
N PHE A 38 3.35 9.28 -20.68
CA PHE A 38 2.88 8.43 -21.77
C PHE A 38 1.75 9.12 -22.54
N GLY A 39 1.85 9.17 -23.86
CA GLY A 39 0.80 9.82 -24.65
C GLY A 39 0.88 9.58 -26.15
N CYS A 40 -0.22 9.94 -26.81
CA CYS A 40 -0.36 9.98 -28.27
C CYS A 40 -0.66 11.41 -28.69
N SER A 41 0.05 11.92 -29.68
CA SER A 41 -0.14 13.26 -30.24
C SER A 41 -1.56 13.52 -30.77
N LEU A 42 -2.26 12.46 -31.22
CA LEU A 42 -3.62 12.53 -31.76
C LEU A 42 -4.71 12.49 -30.67
N SER A 43 -4.33 12.25 -29.41
CA SER A 43 -5.28 12.17 -28.30
C SER A 43 -5.59 13.57 -27.75
N ALA A 44 -6.84 14.02 -27.88
CA ALA A 44 -7.28 15.30 -27.31
C ALA A 44 -7.01 15.43 -25.79
N PRO A 45 -7.21 14.39 -24.96
CA PRO A 45 -6.76 14.38 -23.57
C PRO A 45 -5.25 14.62 -23.38
N CYS A 46 -4.41 14.09 -24.27
CA CYS A 46 -2.96 14.26 -24.24
C CYS A 46 -2.58 15.73 -24.51
N ALA A 47 -3.22 16.39 -25.47
CA ALA A 47 -3.00 17.81 -25.74
C ALA A 47 -3.38 18.70 -24.54
N GLN A 48 -4.51 18.42 -23.88
CA GLN A 48 -4.97 19.17 -22.70
C GLN A 48 -4.06 18.98 -21.48
N LEU A 49 -3.61 17.73 -21.23
CA LEU A 49 -2.68 17.42 -20.16
C LEU A 49 -1.31 18.07 -20.37
N SER A 50 -0.80 18.07 -21.61
CA SER A 50 0.51 18.64 -21.96
C SER A 50 0.63 20.11 -21.57
N ALA A 51 -0.41 20.92 -21.82
CA ALA A 51 -0.41 22.34 -21.46
C ALA A 51 -0.35 22.54 -19.93
N SER A 52 -1.15 21.80 -19.18
CA SER A 52 -1.20 21.88 -17.72
C SER A 52 0.10 21.39 -17.07
N LEU A 53 0.66 20.30 -17.61
CA LEU A 53 1.92 19.72 -17.16
C LEU A 53 3.11 20.63 -17.48
N ALA A 54 3.12 21.29 -18.65
CA ALA A 54 4.16 22.26 -19.02
C ALA A 54 4.19 23.46 -18.05
N ALA A 55 3.01 23.99 -17.69
CA ALA A 55 2.91 25.05 -16.70
C ALA A 55 3.44 24.61 -15.31
N PHE A 56 3.07 23.41 -14.85
CA PHE A 56 3.60 22.83 -13.61
C PHE A 56 5.12 22.67 -13.65
N TYR A 57 5.62 22.03 -14.71
CA TYR A 57 7.04 21.72 -14.87
C TYR A 57 7.91 22.98 -14.91
N SER A 58 7.40 24.03 -15.58
CA SER A 58 8.08 25.32 -15.66
C SER A 58 8.17 26.01 -14.30
N ARG A 59 7.11 25.94 -13.47
CA ARG A 59 7.13 26.46 -12.09
C ARG A 59 8.13 25.71 -11.22
N LEU A 60 8.20 24.40 -11.36
CA LEU A 60 9.13 23.56 -10.58
C LEU A 60 10.60 23.81 -10.96
N ARG A 61 10.88 24.10 -12.24
CA ARG A 61 12.23 24.46 -12.73
C ARG A 61 12.61 25.93 -12.49
N GLY A 62 11.64 26.81 -12.29
CA GLY A 62 11.76 28.26 -12.42
C GLY A 62 11.94 29.05 -11.12
N ASP A 63 12.80 28.61 -10.19
CA ASP A 63 13.17 29.39 -9.00
C ASP A 63 14.69 29.59 -8.90
N ALA A 64 15.32 29.91 -10.04
CA ALA A 64 16.75 30.21 -10.15
C ALA A 64 17.10 31.37 -11.13
N ALA A 65 16.15 32.24 -11.47
CA ALA A 65 16.43 33.41 -12.31
C ALA A 65 15.90 34.71 -11.69
N ALA A 66 16.83 35.43 -11.09
CA ALA A 66 16.84 36.84 -10.71
C ALA A 66 15.63 37.70 -11.12
N GLY A 67 14.90 38.17 -10.12
CA GLY A 67 14.35 39.52 -10.15
C GLY A 67 15.48 40.53 -9.94
N SER A 68 15.83 41.28 -10.97
CA SER A 68 16.42 42.61 -10.89
C SER A 68 15.38 43.57 -11.49
N GLY A 69 14.99 44.71 -10.92
CA GLY A 69 15.39 45.45 -9.73
C GLY A 69 15.14 46.93 -10.02
N ALA A 70 14.16 47.55 -9.33
CA ALA A 70 13.99 48.98 -9.01
C ALA A 70 12.61 49.15 -8.33
N GLY A 71 12.42 49.74 -7.14
CA GLY A 71 13.33 50.50 -6.28
C GLY A 71 12.81 50.67 -4.84
N ALA A 72 13.79 50.89 -3.95
CA ALA A 72 13.81 51.66 -2.68
C ALA A 72 12.94 51.25 -1.44
N GLY A 73 13.66 50.83 -0.38
CA GLY A 73 13.34 51.12 1.04
C GLY A 73 13.75 50.01 2.03
N PRO A 74 14.79 50.16 2.89
CA PRO A 74 15.21 49.14 3.84
C PRO A 74 14.59 49.34 5.24
N GLY A 75 14.20 48.25 5.90
CA GLY A 75 13.94 48.18 7.34
C GLY A 75 14.63 46.94 7.92
N PRO A 76 15.42 47.03 9.01
CA PRO A 76 16.14 45.88 9.55
C PRO A 76 15.26 45.14 10.57
N GLY A 77 15.09 43.84 10.38
CA GLY A 77 14.45 42.95 11.35
C GLY A 77 14.99 41.55 11.15
N ALA A 78 15.80 41.10 12.12
CA ALA A 78 16.50 39.83 12.12
C ALA A 78 15.55 38.61 12.03
N GLY A 79 15.93 37.64 11.21
CA GLY A 79 15.33 36.31 11.15
C GLY A 79 16.36 35.35 10.59
N ALA A 80 16.75 34.35 11.39
CA ALA A 80 17.71 33.33 11.02
C ALA A 80 17.33 32.68 9.69
N ALA A 81 18.30 32.64 8.77
CA ALA A 81 18.16 31.95 7.50
C ALA A 81 17.99 30.45 7.78
N ALA A 82 16.78 29.94 7.64
CA ALA A 82 16.56 28.52 7.44
C ALA A 82 17.30 28.11 6.17
N GLU A 83 18.16 27.10 6.26
CA GLU A 83 18.80 26.53 5.08
C GLU A 83 17.73 26.05 4.08
N PRO A 84 17.89 26.31 2.78
CA PRO A 84 16.92 25.84 1.80
C PRO A 84 17.02 24.31 1.69
N GLU A 85 15.92 23.61 1.99
CA GLU A 85 15.74 22.19 1.70
C GLU A 85 16.26 21.83 0.30
N PRO A 86 16.78 20.60 0.06
CA PRO A 86 17.24 20.19 -1.25
C PRO A 86 16.07 20.24 -2.24
N ARG A 87 16.01 21.32 -3.03
CA ARG A 87 15.00 21.52 -4.08
C ARG A 87 15.03 20.28 -5.00
N ARG A 88 14.03 19.40 -4.83
CA ARG A 88 13.88 18.14 -5.56
C ARG A 88 13.91 18.43 -7.06
N ARG A 89 14.87 17.86 -7.79
CA ARG A 89 15.05 18.07 -9.24
C ARG A 89 14.25 17.02 -10.00
N LEU A 90 13.08 17.41 -10.51
CA LEU A 90 12.26 16.58 -11.40
C LEU A 90 12.75 16.71 -12.85
N GLU A 91 12.84 15.59 -13.54
CA GLU A 91 12.95 15.54 -15.01
C GLU A 91 11.77 14.76 -15.58
N ILE A 92 11.10 15.28 -16.62
CA ILE A 92 10.03 14.57 -17.33
C ILE A 92 10.61 13.97 -18.62
N VAL A 93 10.19 12.75 -18.95
CA VAL A 93 10.52 12.06 -20.20
C VAL A 93 9.23 11.58 -20.86
N PHE A 94 8.99 12.02 -22.09
CA PHE A 94 7.84 11.63 -22.90
C PHE A 94 8.07 10.28 -23.59
N VAL A 95 7.10 9.39 -23.43
CA VAL A 95 7.04 8.07 -24.06
C VAL A 95 5.85 8.06 -25.01
N SER A 96 6.14 8.10 -26.30
CA SER A 96 5.12 8.22 -27.34
C SER A 96 4.55 6.86 -27.74
N SER A 97 3.24 6.81 -27.95
CA SER A 97 2.56 5.72 -28.65
C SER A 97 2.23 6.05 -30.12
N ASP A 98 2.76 7.14 -30.66
CA ASP A 98 2.48 7.59 -32.03
C ASP A 98 3.02 6.60 -33.07
N GLN A 99 2.25 6.37 -34.13
CA GLN A 99 2.60 5.45 -35.21
C GLN A 99 3.34 6.13 -36.37
N ASP A 100 3.34 7.46 -36.40
CA ASP A 100 4.00 8.27 -37.43
C ASP A 100 5.13 9.13 -36.82
N GLN A 101 6.29 9.10 -37.48
CA GLN A 101 7.48 9.81 -37.00
C GLN A 101 7.37 11.33 -37.11
N ARG A 102 6.68 11.84 -38.13
CA ARG A 102 6.52 13.29 -38.31
C ARG A 102 5.58 13.86 -37.27
N GLN A 103 4.47 13.17 -37.00
CA GLN A 103 3.54 13.54 -35.94
C GLN A 103 4.22 13.55 -34.57
N TRP A 104 5.01 12.51 -34.26
CA TRP A 104 5.82 12.49 -33.05
C TRP A 104 6.78 13.69 -32.97
N GLN A 105 7.47 13.99 -34.06
CA GLN A 105 8.47 15.07 -34.10
C GLN A 105 7.82 16.45 -33.93
N ASP A 106 6.68 16.69 -34.59
CA ASP A 106 5.90 17.92 -34.42
C ASP A 106 5.40 18.08 -32.99
N PHE A 107 4.96 16.99 -32.35
CA PHE A 107 4.44 17.01 -30.99
C PHE A 107 5.54 17.24 -29.95
N VAL A 108 6.71 16.59 -30.08
CA VAL A 108 7.86 16.75 -29.17
C VAL A 108 8.50 18.13 -29.27
N ARG A 109 8.43 18.78 -30.44
CA ARG A 109 8.98 20.13 -30.64
C ARG A 109 8.40 21.17 -29.67
N ASP A 110 7.12 21.03 -29.35
CA ASP A 110 6.39 22.02 -28.56
C ASP A 110 6.43 21.70 -27.04
N MET A 111 7.19 20.69 -26.63
CA MET A 111 7.28 20.24 -25.23
C MET A 111 8.57 20.72 -24.53
N PRO A 112 8.50 21.11 -23.24
CA PRO A 112 9.65 21.60 -22.47
C PRO A 112 10.52 20.48 -21.84
N TRP A 113 10.18 19.21 -22.08
CA TRP A 113 10.82 18.04 -21.48
C TRP A 113 11.42 17.11 -22.54
N LEU A 114 12.20 16.12 -22.10
CA LEU A 114 12.88 15.17 -22.98
C LEU A 114 11.89 14.12 -23.52
N ALA A 115 12.24 13.43 -24.59
CA ALA A 115 11.47 12.30 -25.11
C ALA A 115 12.36 11.10 -25.42
N LEU A 116 11.79 9.89 -25.40
CA LEU A 116 12.44 8.72 -25.99
C LEU A 116 12.58 8.91 -27.50
N PRO A 117 13.72 8.52 -28.10
CA PRO A 117 13.87 8.50 -29.55
C PRO A 117 12.74 7.70 -30.20
N TYR A 118 12.21 8.17 -31.33
CA TYR A 118 11.08 7.51 -32.01
C TYR A 118 11.33 6.02 -32.30
N LYS A 119 12.58 5.63 -32.61
CA LYS A 119 12.96 4.22 -32.87
C LYS A 119 12.93 3.34 -31.61
N GLU A 120 12.99 3.96 -30.43
CA GLU A 120 12.99 3.29 -29.13
C GLU A 120 11.65 3.41 -28.39
N LYS A 121 10.60 3.92 -29.06
CA LYS A 121 9.24 4.09 -28.50
C LYS A 121 8.61 2.79 -27.96
N HIS A 122 9.13 1.64 -28.37
CA HIS A 122 8.67 0.31 -27.97
C HIS A 122 9.34 -0.23 -26.70
N ARG A 123 10.28 0.51 -26.07
CA ARG A 123 10.82 0.13 -24.76
C ARG A 123 9.64 -0.02 -23.80
N LYS A 124 9.34 -1.27 -23.43
CA LYS A 124 8.30 -1.60 -22.46
C LYS A 124 8.78 -1.13 -21.09
N VAL A 125 8.43 0.11 -20.75
CA VAL A 125 8.49 0.55 -19.37
C VAL A 125 7.21 0.07 -18.71
N SER A 126 7.32 -0.82 -17.72
CA SER A 126 6.17 -1.27 -16.93
C SER A 126 5.56 -0.07 -16.18
N GLY A 127 4.30 0.25 -16.51
CA GLY A 127 3.51 1.35 -15.93
C GLY A 127 3.25 2.50 -16.92
N ALA A 128 1.99 2.86 -17.17
CA ALA A 128 1.57 3.95 -18.06
C ALA A 128 0.97 5.15 -17.29
N GLY A 129 1.75 6.20 -17.03
CA GLY A 129 1.32 7.47 -16.41
C GLY A 129 2.49 8.24 -15.80
N LEU A 130 2.28 9.50 -15.36
CA LEU A 130 3.31 10.35 -14.74
C LEU A 130 3.80 9.77 -13.40
N VAL A 131 4.77 8.86 -13.47
CA VAL A 131 5.45 8.28 -12.29
C VAL A 131 6.35 9.35 -11.68
N CYS A 132 6.38 9.55 -10.36
CA CYS A 132 7.42 10.34 -9.68
C CYS A 132 7.99 9.52 -8.54
N ALA A 133 9.10 8.83 -8.78
CA ALA A 133 9.70 7.96 -7.77
C ALA A 133 10.89 8.64 -7.06
N PRO A 134 10.92 8.60 -5.72
CA PRO A 134 12.16 8.49 -4.97
C PRO A 134 12.28 7.05 -4.44
N GLY A 135 12.62 6.08 -5.30
CA GLY A 135 12.77 4.68 -4.91
C GLY A 135 11.44 3.97 -4.55
N VAL A 136 11.27 2.76 -5.10
CA VAL A 136 10.18 1.81 -4.87
C VAL A 136 8.80 2.21 -5.44
N GLY A 137 8.21 1.30 -6.22
CA GLY A 137 6.77 1.25 -6.56
C GLY A 137 6.21 2.39 -7.42
N ALA A 138 6.19 2.22 -8.74
CA ALA A 138 5.48 3.12 -9.65
C ALA A 138 3.96 2.86 -9.58
N GLN A 139 3.18 3.81 -9.05
CA GLN A 139 1.72 3.78 -9.14
C GLN A 139 1.17 4.96 -9.94
N LEU A 140 0.15 4.67 -10.75
CA LEU A 140 -0.42 5.58 -11.74
C LEU A 140 -1.25 6.68 -11.08
N ALA A 141 -0.91 7.95 -11.32
CA ALA A 141 -1.79 9.07 -11.01
C ALA A 141 -2.55 9.50 -12.29
N PRO A 142 -3.88 9.35 -12.36
CA PRO A 142 -4.66 9.92 -13.44
C PRO A 142 -4.77 11.43 -13.23
N SER A 143 -3.97 12.20 -13.96
CA SER A 143 -3.96 13.68 -13.96
C SER A 143 -3.54 14.34 -12.63
N PRO A 144 -2.83 15.49 -12.67
CA PRO A 144 -2.75 16.36 -11.51
C PRO A 144 -4.13 16.99 -11.27
N GLU A 145 -5.03 16.29 -10.58
CA GLU A 145 -6.25 16.92 -10.07
C GLU A 145 -5.90 18.01 -9.04
N PRO A 146 -6.67 19.11 -8.95
CA PRO A 146 -6.51 20.10 -7.90
C PRO A 146 -6.62 19.44 -6.52
N GLY A 147 -5.49 19.32 -5.80
CA GLY A 147 -5.44 18.73 -4.44
C GLY A 147 -4.52 17.52 -4.28
N LEU A 148 -3.92 16.99 -5.35
CA LEU A 148 -2.84 16.01 -5.27
C LEU A 148 -1.50 16.72 -5.09
N GLU A 149 -0.98 16.69 -3.85
CA GLU A 149 0.33 17.25 -3.50
C GLU A 149 1.45 16.44 -4.16
N PHE A 150 2.31 17.10 -4.93
CA PHE A 150 3.52 16.53 -5.54
C PHE A 150 4.60 16.19 -4.48
N PRO A 151 5.40 15.11 -4.63
CA PRO A 151 5.37 14.09 -5.68
C PRO A 151 4.13 13.21 -5.60
N TRP A 152 3.60 12.85 -6.77
CA TRP A 152 2.38 12.05 -6.87
C TRP A 152 2.66 10.59 -6.48
N GLY A 153 2.22 10.23 -5.28
CA GLY A 153 2.34 8.89 -4.70
C GLY A 153 1.77 8.86 -3.28
N PRO A 154 1.51 7.68 -2.71
CA PRO A 154 1.15 7.58 -1.30
C PRO A 154 2.32 8.11 -0.46
N LYS A 155 2.08 9.20 0.27
CA LYS A 155 3.05 9.73 1.24
C LYS A 155 3.18 8.74 2.41
N PRO A 156 4.38 8.57 2.98
CA PRO A 156 4.55 7.69 4.14
C PRO A 156 3.67 8.17 5.29
N PHE A 157 3.20 7.24 6.12
CA PHE A 157 2.28 7.52 7.24
C PHE A 157 2.75 8.72 8.08
N ARG A 158 4.05 8.78 8.41
CA ARG A 158 4.66 9.82 9.22
C ARG A 158 4.48 11.23 8.65
N GLU A 159 4.54 11.38 7.33
CA GLU A 159 4.30 12.66 6.66
C GLU A 159 2.81 13.00 6.68
N VAL A 160 1.95 12.01 6.44
CA VAL A 160 0.50 12.21 6.40
C VAL A 160 -0.08 12.58 7.77
N ILE A 161 0.42 11.98 8.85
CA ILE A 161 -0.06 12.20 10.21
C ILE A 161 0.48 13.49 10.86
N ALA A 162 1.52 14.09 10.27
CA ALA A 162 2.30 15.19 10.83
C ALA A 162 1.44 16.33 11.41
N GLY A 163 1.76 16.75 12.63
CA GLY A 163 1.15 17.89 13.33
C GLY A 163 0.42 17.51 14.63
N PRO A 164 -0.38 18.42 15.19
CA PRO A 164 -1.00 18.22 16.49
C PRO A 164 -2.09 17.15 16.45
N LEU A 165 -2.16 16.36 17.51
CA LEU A 165 -3.14 15.33 17.80
C LEU A 165 -3.84 15.65 19.11
N LEU A 166 -5.16 15.48 19.13
CA LEU A 166 -5.98 15.73 20.31
C LEU A 166 -5.86 14.57 21.29
N ARG A 167 -5.83 14.89 22.58
CA ARG A 167 -5.99 13.94 23.68
C ARG A 167 -7.23 14.31 24.48
N ASN A 168 -8.02 13.33 24.88
CA ASN A 168 -9.18 13.55 25.73
C ASN A 168 -8.74 14.14 27.08
N ASN A 169 -9.32 15.28 27.48
CA ASN A 169 -9.02 15.99 28.74
C ASN A 169 -7.53 16.31 29.00
N GLY A 170 -6.72 16.43 27.95
CA GLY A 170 -5.29 16.72 28.07
C GLY A 170 -4.80 17.71 27.01
N PRO A 171 -3.54 18.18 27.13
CA PRO A 171 -2.94 18.99 26.08
C PRO A 171 -2.82 18.17 24.80
N ALA A 172 -2.94 18.85 23.66
CA ALA A 172 -2.61 18.26 22.36
C ALA A 172 -1.14 17.80 22.37
N LEU A 173 -0.87 16.71 21.66
CA LEU A 173 0.46 16.15 21.48
C LEU A 173 0.88 16.27 20.02
N GLU A 174 2.16 16.50 19.78
CA GLU A 174 2.69 16.42 18.42
C GLU A 174 2.78 14.97 17.95
N SER A 175 2.60 14.74 16.66
CA SER A 175 2.68 13.42 16.05
C SER A 175 4.04 12.73 16.25
N SER A 176 5.11 13.49 16.55
CA SER A 176 6.42 12.93 16.92
C SER A 176 6.38 12.11 18.22
N SER A 177 5.36 12.29 19.06
CA SER A 177 5.13 11.43 20.24
C SER A 177 4.83 9.97 19.90
N LEU A 178 4.52 9.67 18.64
CA LEU A 178 4.28 8.31 18.14
C LEU A 178 5.57 7.56 17.80
N GLU A 179 6.72 8.24 17.74
CA GLU A 179 7.98 7.62 17.35
C GLU A 179 8.35 6.44 18.26
N GLY A 180 8.65 5.29 17.64
CA GLY A 180 9.01 4.08 18.36
C GLY A 180 7.82 3.32 18.97
N SER A 181 6.58 3.71 18.69
CA SER A 181 5.37 3.02 19.12
C SER A 181 4.69 2.31 17.96
N HIS A 182 4.05 1.17 18.22
CA HIS A 182 3.03 0.65 17.34
C HIS A 182 1.84 1.63 17.30
N VAL A 183 1.24 1.81 16.12
CA VAL A 183 0.15 2.77 15.94
C VAL A 183 -1.08 2.08 15.36
N GLY A 184 -2.21 2.17 16.05
CA GLY A 184 -3.52 1.78 15.53
C GLY A 184 -4.23 2.97 14.89
N VAL A 185 -4.38 3.02 13.57
CA VAL A 185 -5.18 4.04 12.89
C VAL A 185 -6.63 3.56 12.83
N TYR A 186 -7.50 4.20 13.62
CA TYR A 186 -8.87 3.77 13.85
C TYR A 186 -9.87 4.68 13.13
N PHE A 187 -10.48 4.16 12.07
CA PHE A 187 -11.51 4.85 11.28
C PHE A 187 -12.90 4.46 11.80
N SER A 188 -13.64 5.45 12.32
CA SER A 188 -14.88 5.18 13.06
C SER A 188 -15.78 6.42 13.11
N ALA A 189 -17.03 6.24 13.56
CA ALA A 189 -17.96 7.33 13.81
C ALA A 189 -19.03 6.97 14.84
N HIS A 190 -19.54 7.96 15.56
CA HIS A 190 -20.54 7.78 16.62
C HIS A 190 -21.86 7.21 16.10
N TRP A 191 -22.28 7.69 14.92
CA TRP A 191 -23.56 7.32 14.29
C TRP A 191 -23.60 5.86 13.81
N CYS A 192 -22.44 5.21 13.72
CA CYS A 192 -22.28 3.83 13.23
C CYS A 192 -22.44 2.81 14.38
N PRO A 193 -23.48 1.95 14.39
CA PRO A 193 -23.68 0.96 15.44
C PRO A 193 -22.52 -0.04 15.64
N PRO A 194 -21.98 -0.71 14.61
CA PRO A 194 -20.87 -1.65 14.81
C PRO A 194 -19.59 -0.95 15.31
N CYS A 195 -19.44 0.34 15.02
CA CYS A 195 -18.33 1.14 15.48
C CYS A 195 -18.32 1.32 17.01
N ARG A 196 -19.50 1.58 17.61
CA ARG A 196 -19.61 1.74 19.06
C ARG A 196 -19.33 0.43 19.80
N SER A 197 -19.76 -0.71 19.24
CA SER A 197 -19.46 -2.03 19.80
C SER A 197 -17.95 -2.30 19.80
N LEU A 198 -17.28 -2.08 18.65
CA LEU A 198 -15.83 -2.28 18.55
C LEU A 198 -15.06 -1.33 19.47
N THR A 199 -15.50 -0.08 19.64
CA THR A 199 -14.81 0.89 20.51
C THR A 199 -14.70 0.38 21.94
N ARG A 200 -15.75 -0.26 22.49
CA ARG A 200 -15.71 -0.80 23.85
C ARG A 200 -14.64 -1.88 24.01
N VAL A 201 -14.62 -2.85 23.09
CA VAL A 201 -13.61 -3.91 23.06
C VAL A 201 -12.21 -3.32 22.89
N LEU A 202 -12.06 -2.38 21.95
CA LEU A 202 -10.77 -1.75 21.65
C LEU A 202 -10.22 -0.93 22.83
N VAL A 203 -11.09 -0.31 23.63
CA VAL A 203 -10.70 0.38 24.88
C VAL A 203 -10.11 -0.60 25.90
N GLU A 204 -10.71 -1.78 26.05
CA GLU A 204 -10.20 -2.83 26.94
C GLU A 204 -8.87 -3.39 26.42
N SER A 205 -8.80 -3.75 25.13
CA SER A 205 -7.56 -4.22 24.50
C SER A 205 -6.43 -3.21 24.61
N TYR A 206 -6.70 -1.93 24.34
CA TYR A 206 -5.73 -0.85 24.48
C TYR A 206 -5.14 -0.75 25.88
N ARG A 207 -5.98 -0.89 26.92
CA ARG A 207 -5.51 -0.90 28.31
C ARG A 207 -4.64 -2.13 28.60
N LYS A 208 -5.10 -3.33 28.24
CA LYS A 208 -4.33 -4.59 28.42
C LYS A 208 -2.95 -4.50 27.77
N ILE A 209 -2.88 -4.06 26.52
CA ILE A 209 -1.63 -3.93 25.75
C ILE A 209 -0.67 -2.96 26.45
N LYS A 210 -1.15 -1.80 26.91
CA LYS A 210 -0.30 -0.81 27.62
C LYS A 210 0.12 -1.28 29.01
N GLU A 211 -0.76 -1.96 29.74
CA GLU A 211 -0.45 -2.56 31.05
C GLU A 211 0.62 -3.66 30.92
N ALA A 212 0.65 -4.40 29.80
CA ALA A 212 1.71 -5.33 29.45
C ALA A 212 3.04 -4.66 29.05
N GLY A 213 3.13 -3.32 29.12
CA GLY A 213 4.34 -2.55 28.83
C GLY A 213 4.61 -2.31 27.35
N GLN A 214 3.67 -2.65 26.46
CA GLN A 214 3.84 -2.41 25.03
C GLN A 214 3.68 -0.91 24.69
N LYS A 215 4.56 -0.40 23.82
CA LYS A 215 4.43 0.94 23.26
C LYS A 215 3.38 0.93 22.15
N PHE A 216 2.14 1.21 22.54
CA PHE A 216 0.99 1.27 21.63
C PHE A 216 0.21 2.57 21.82
N GLU A 217 -0.15 3.19 20.70
CA GLU A 217 -1.05 4.34 20.66
C GLU A 217 -2.08 4.18 19.55
N ILE A 218 -3.30 4.67 19.78
CA ILE A 218 -4.37 4.67 18.76
C ILE A 218 -4.63 6.10 18.30
N ILE A 219 -4.75 6.28 16.99
CA ILE A 219 -5.16 7.53 16.35
C ILE A 219 -6.56 7.37 15.79
N PHE A 220 -7.53 8.01 16.43
CA PHE A 220 -8.89 8.10 15.93
C PHE A 220 -8.98 9.06 14.74
N VAL A 221 -9.47 8.54 13.61
CA VAL A 221 -9.80 9.29 12.39
C VAL A 221 -11.31 9.29 12.24
N SER A 222 -11.93 10.39 12.63
CA SER A 222 -13.40 10.50 12.67
C SER A 222 -14.04 10.66 11.29
N ALA A 223 -15.09 9.87 11.08
CA ALA A 223 -16.07 10.02 10.01
C ALA A 223 -17.42 10.57 10.53
N ASP A 224 -17.42 11.24 11.69
CA ASP A 224 -18.59 11.94 12.21
C ASP A 224 -18.99 13.11 11.31
N ARG A 225 -20.28 13.45 11.34
CA ARG A 225 -20.88 14.49 10.50
C ARG A 225 -20.93 15.86 11.17
N SER A 226 -20.61 15.94 12.46
CA SER A 226 -20.52 17.17 13.22
C SER A 226 -19.42 17.10 14.26
N GLU A 227 -18.86 18.26 14.62
CA GLU A 227 -17.82 18.37 15.65
C GLU A 227 -18.36 17.94 17.03
N ASP A 228 -19.63 18.19 17.32
CA ASP A 228 -20.27 17.77 18.57
C ASP A 228 -20.36 16.24 18.68
N SER A 229 -20.72 15.57 17.58
CA SER A 229 -20.74 14.09 17.53
C SER A 229 -19.34 13.53 17.73
N PHE A 230 -18.34 14.15 17.08
CA PHE A 230 -16.93 13.81 17.28
C PHE A 230 -16.50 13.96 18.73
N LYS A 231 -16.77 15.11 19.37
CA LYS A 231 -16.40 15.38 20.76
C LYS A 231 -17.06 14.40 21.72
N GLN A 232 -18.36 14.14 21.55
CA GLN A 232 -19.10 13.21 22.38
C GLN A 232 -18.46 11.81 22.31
N TYR A 233 -18.21 11.31 21.11
CA TYR A 233 -17.68 9.95 20.94
C TYR A 233 -16.21 9.83 21.33
N PHE A 234 -15.38 10.81 20.98
CA PHE A 234 -13.99 10.85 21.39
C PHE A 234 -13.83 10.95 22.92
N SER A 235 -14.81 11.51 23.63
CA SER A 235 -14.78 11.56 25.11
C SER A 235 -14.80 10.18 25.78
N GLU A 236 -15.21 9.13 25.06
CA GLU A 236 -15.21 7.74 25.53
C GLU A 236 -13.87 7.05 25.29
N MET A 237 -12.94 7.69 24.56
CA MET A 237 -11.70 7.08 24.09
C MET A 237 -10.49 7.54 24.93
N PRO A 238 -9.58 6.62 25.32
CA PRO A 238 -8.38 6.93 26.12
C PRO A 238 -7.16 7.32 25.26
N TRP A 239 -7.29 7.34 23.95
CA TRP A 239 -6.21 7.52 22.98
C TRP A 239 -6.27 8.88 22.26
N LEU A 240 -5.52 9.04 21.18
CA LEU A 240 -5.40 10.31 20.45
C LEU A 240 -6.37 10.39 19.26
N ALA A 241 -6.61 11.60 18.76
CA ALA A 241 -7.41 11.82 17.55
C ALA A 241 -6.79 12.87 16.63
N VAL A 242 -7.02 12.71 15.33
CA VAL A 242 -6.82 13.82 14.39
C VAL A 242 -7.89 14.88 14.67
N PRO A 243 -7.53 16.18 14.77
CA PRO A 243 -8.52 17.24 14.96
C PRO A 243 -9.66 17.17 13.93
N TYR A 244 -10.91 17.27 14.38
CA TYR A 244 -12.07 17.20 13.49
C TYR A 244 -12.01 18.25 12.35
N THR A 245 -11.54 19.45 12.69
CA THR A 245 -11.35 20.56 11.75
C THR A 245 -10.26 20.32 10.71
N ASP A 246 -9.35 19.36 10.90
CA ASP A 246 -8.33 18.99 9.92
C ASP A 246 -8.87 17.93 8.93
N GLU A 247 -9.85 18.36 8.13
CA GLU A 247 -10.48 17.52 7.11
C GLU A 247 -9.48 17.01 6.06
N ALA A 248 -8.49 17.84 5.70
CA ALA A 248 -7.46 17.48 4.75
C ALA A 248 -6.64 16.29 5.24
N ARG A 249 -6.19 16.29 6.51
CA ARG A 249 -5.44 15.17 7.09
C ARG A 249 -6.29 13.90 7.20
N ARG A 250 -7.53 14.02 7.66
CA ARG A 250 -8.47 12.89 7.71
C ARG A 250 -8.71 12.28 6.31
N SER A 251 -8.88 13.12 5.29
CA SER A 251 -9.05 12.70 3.90
C SER A 251 -7.78 12.02 3.35
N ARG A 252 -6.59 12.57 3.61
CA ARG A 252 -5.32 11.95 3.22
C ARG A 252 -5.13 10.57 3.87
N LEU A 253 -5.48 10.39 5.15
CA LEU A 253 -5.41 9.09 5.83
C LEU A 253 -6.39 8.07 5.25
N ASN A 254 -7.63 8.48 4.96
CA ASN A 254 -8.61 7.60 4.30
C ASN A 254 -8.09 7.13 2.93
N ARG A 255 -7.52 8.04 2.14
CA ARG A 255 -6.95 7.71 0.82
C ARG A 255 -5.69 6.86 0.93
N LEU A 256 -4.79 7.16 1.87
CA LEU A 256 -3.55 6.42 2.08
C LEU A 256 -3.81 4.93 2.30
N TYR A 257 -4.85 4.60 3.07
CA TYR A 257 -5.19 3.21 3.38
C TYR A 257 -6.34 2.64 2.54
N GLY A 258 -6.90 3.41 1.60
CA GLY A 258 -7.99 2.97 0.73
C GLY A 258 -9.28 2.61 1.48
N ILE A 259 -9.59 3.31 2.57
CA ILE A 259 -10.70 2.96 3.47
C ILE A 259 -12.05 3.06 2.75
N GLN A 260 -12.74 1.93 2.63
CA GLN A 260 -14.07 1.84 1.98
C GLN A 260 -15.23 1.79 2.99
N GLY A 261 -14.95 1.53 4.26
CA GLY A 261 -15.98 1.34 5.29
C GLY A 261 -15.45 1.46 6.71
N ILE A 262 -16.39 1.60 7.65
CA ILE A 262 -16.13 1.69 9.09
C ILE A 262 -16.96 0.64 9.85
N PRO A 263 -16.47 0.14 11.00
CA PRO A 263 -15.18 0.46 11.61
C PRO A 263 -14.01 -0.29 10.96
N THR A 264 -12.88 0.40 10.77
CA THR A 264 -11.62 -0.18 10.28
C THR A 264 -10.49 0.19 11.23
N LEU A 265 -9.66 -0.78 11.61
CA LEU A 265 -8.45 -0.59 12.42
C LEU A 265 -7.25 -1.12 11.63
N ILE A 266 -6.34 -0.21 11.28
CA ILE A 266 -5.04 -0.55 10.67
C ILE A 266 -3.98 -0.48 11.76
N VAL A 267 -3.19 -1.53 11.93
CA VAL A 267 -2.09 -1.56 12.91
C VAL A 267 -0.78 -1.39 12.16
N LEU A 268 0.04 -0.46 12.63
CA LEU A 268 1.33 -0.10 12.08
C LEU A 268 2.46 -0.45 13.04
N ASP A 269 3.61 -0.77 12.48
CA ASP A 269 4.85 -0.94 13.21
C ASP A 269 5.45 0.43 13.64
N PRO A 270 6.52 0.43 14.46
CA PRO A 270 7.19 1.67 14.88
C PRO A 270 7.78 2.51 13.74
N GLN A 271 7.98 1.94 12.56
CA GLN A 271 8.48 2.61 11.37
C GLN A 271 7.34 3.31 10.61
N GLY A 272 6.10 2.86 10.81
CA GLY A 272 4.89 3.36 10.17
C GLY A 272 4.42 2.45 9.02
N GLU A 273 4.99 1.26 8.90
CA GLU A 273 4.59 0.25 7.92
C GLU A 273 3.39 -0.55 8.43
N VAL A 274 2.54 -1.02 7.52
CA VAL A 274 1.34 -1.76 7.87
C VAL A 274 1.71 -3.16 8.37
N ILE A 275 1.31 -3.48 9.60
CA ILE A 275 1.34 -4.84 10.14
C ILE A 275 0.08 -5.58 9.70
N THR A 276 -1.09 -5.06 10.04
CA THR A 276 -2.37 -5.69 9.67
C THR A 276 -3.41 -4.65 9.29
N ARG A 277 -4.21 -4.97 8.27
CA ARG A 277 -5.40 -4.22 7.87
C ARG A 277 -6.68 -4.78 8.52
N GLN A 278 -6.56 -5.94 9.15
CA GLN A 278 -7.66 -6.69 9.74
C GLN A 278 -7.74 -6.50 11.27
N GLY A 279 -7.16 -5.41 11.81
CA GLY A 279 -7.09 -5.17 13.25
C GLY A 279 -8.44 -5.23 13.96
N ARG A 280 -9.55 -4.94 13.26
CA ARG A 280 -10.91 -5.17 13.79
C ARG A 280 -11.15 -6.64 14.13
N VAL A 281 -10.86 -7.55 13.20
CA VAL A 281 -11.09 -8.99 13.36
C VAL A 281 -10.15 -9.53 14.43
N GLU A 282 -8.87 -9.16 14.35
CA GLU A 282 -7.85 -9.59 15.31
C GLU A 282 -8.21 -9.20 16.75
N VAL A 283 -8.63 -7.96 16.98
CA VAL A 283 -9.05 -7.48 18.32
C VAL A 283 -10.28 -8.22 18.84
N LEU A 284 -11.22 -8.60 17.97
CA LEU A 284 -12.42 -9.33 18.38
C LEU A 284 -12.13 -10.81 18.68
N ASN A 285 -11.13 -11.40 18.03
CA ASN A 285 -10.78 -12.81 18.18
C ASN A 285 -9.69 -13.06 19.25
N ASP A 286 -9.02 -12.00 19.74
CA ASP A 286 -7.93 -12.08 20.72
C ASP A 286 -8.26 -11.26 21.97
N GLU A 287 -9.19 -11.76 22.79
CA GLU A 287 -9.67 -11.08 24.00
C GLU A 287 -8.53 -10.72 24.97
N ASP A 288 -7.51 -11.56 25.06
CA ASP A 288 -6.34 -11.39 25.93
C ASP A 288 -5.20 -10.58 25.29
N CYS A 289 -5.32 -10.20 24.01
CA CYS A 289 -4.30 -9.47 23.25
C CYS A 289 -2.94 -10.18 23.20
N ARG A 290 -2.93 -11.52 23.23
CA ARG A 290 -1.69 -12.32 23.19
C ARG A 290 -1.02 -12.29 21.82
N GLY A 291 -1.81 -12.10 20.78
CA GLY A 291 -1.38 -12.00 19.39
C GLY A 291 -0.86 -10.63 19.00
N PHE A 292 -0.99 -9.60 19.85
CA PHE A 292 -0.52 -8.24 19.57
C PHE A 292 0.99 -8.23 19.19
N PRO A 293 1.42 -7.49 18.14
CA PRO A 293 0.69 -6.50 17.34
C PRO A 293 -0.12 -7.07 16.16
N TRP A 294 -0.48 -8.35 16.24
CA TRP A 294 -1.25 -9.10 15.25
C TRP A 294 -0.56 -9.10 13.88
N HIS A 295 0.71 -9.51 13.90
CA HIS A 295 1.42 -9.81 12.66
C HIS A 295 0.62 -10.84 11.84
N PRO A 296 0.54 -10.67 10.51
CA PRO A 296 -0.10 -11.64 9.65
C PRO A 296 0.48 -13.02 9.93
N LYS A 297 -0.39 -13.95 10.31
CA LYS A 297 0.04 -15.32 10.57
C LYS A 297 0.36 -15.97 9.23
N PRO A 298 1.49 -16.69 9.09
CA PRO A 298 1.80 -17.42 7.87
C PRO A 298 0.74 -18.45 7.50
N VAL A 299 0.05 -18.98 8.52
CA VAL A 299 -1.01 -19.98 8.42
C VAL A 299 -2.20 -19.52 9.25
N LEU A 300 -3.40 -19.60 8.67
CA LEU A 300 -4.65 -19.25 9.33
C LEU A 300 -5.48 -20.50 9.64
N GLU A 301 -6.29 -20.43 10.69
CA GLU A 301 -7.36 -21.39 10.87
C GLU A 301 -8.58 -20.91 10.10
N LEU A 302 -9.16 -21.79 9.29
CA LEU A 302 -10.32 -21.45 8.49
C LEU A 302 -11.52 -21.26 9.42
N SER A 303 -12.27 -20.18 9.24
CA SER A 303 -13.50 -19.89 10.00
C SER A 303 -14.44 -19.02 9.17
N ASP A 304 -15.70 -18.89 9.60
CA ASP A 304 -16.67 -17.97 8.98
C ASP A 304 -16.14 -16.53 8.84
N SER A 305 -15.31 -16.10 9.79
CA SER A 305 -14.81 -14.72 9.85
C SER A 305 -13.78 -14.40 8.76
N ASN A 306 -13.06 -15.41 8.26
CA ASN A 306 -11.98 -15.25 7.30
C ASN A 306 -12.18 -16.02 5.99
N ALA A 307 -13.26 -16.80 5.85
CA ALA A 307 -13.61 -17.54 4.62
C ALA A 307 -13.65 -16.67 3.35
N VAL A 308 -13.91 -15.36 3.49
CA VAL A 308 -13.87 -14.41 2.37
C VAL A 308 -12.48 -14.38 1.70
N GLN A 309 -11.40 -14.61 2.45
CA GLN A 309 -10.02 -14.63 1.96
C GLN A 309 -9.74 -15.76 0.96
N LEU A 310 -10.54 -16.84 0.96
CA LEU A 310 -10.45 -17.91 -0.04
C LEU A 310 -10.69 -17.40 -1.48
N ASN A 311 -11.28 -16.20 -1.63
CA ASN A 311 -11.51 -15.56 -2.92
C ASN A 311 -10.42 -14.56 -3.33
N GLU A 312 -9.45 -14.27 -2.45
CA GLU A 312 -8.39 -13.29 -2.73
C GLU A 312 -7.31 -13.85 -3.67
N GLY A 313 -7.17 -15.17 -3.73
CA GLY A 313 -6.23 -15.86 -4.61
C GLY A 313 -6.19 -17.37 -4.32
N PRO A 314 -5.24 -18.09 -4.92
CA PRO A 314 -5.02 -19.50 -4.59
C PRO A 314 -4.72 -19.68 -3.11
N CYS A 315 -5.29 -20.72 -2.50
CA CYS A 315 -5.07 -21.05 -1.11
C CYS A 315 -4.77 -22.54 -0.94
N LEU A 316 -3.75 -22.86 -0.16
CA LEU A 316 -3.51 -24.20 0.34
C LEU A 316 -4.33 -24.39 1.61
N VAL A 317 -5.18 -25.40 1.63
CA VAL A 317 -6.01 -25.80 2.76
C VAL A 317 -5.61 -27.21 3.16
N LEU A 318 -5.12 -27.37 4.39
CA LEU A 318 -4.91 -28.68 5.02
C LEU A 318 -6.13 -28.98 5.89
N PHE A 319 -6.95 -29.91 5.44
CA PHE A 319 -8.07 -30.41 6.23
C PHE A 319 -7.59 -31.47 7.21
N VAL A 320 -8.02 -31.38 8.47
CA VAL A 320 -7.70 -32.31 9.54
C VAL A 320 -8.97 -32.73 10.28
N ASP A 321 -8.92 -33.91 10.91
CA ASP A 321 -9.99 -34.44 11.74
C ASP A 321 -9.77 -33.91 13.16
N SER A 322 -10.28 -32.71 13.45
CA SER A 322 -10.04 -32.05 14.74
C SER A 322 -11.35 -31.72 15.43
N GLU A 323 -11.75 -32.57 16.38
CA GLU A 323 -12.77 -32.25 17.39
C GLU A 323 -12.20 -31.35 18.52
N ASP A 324 -10.87 -31.17 18.59
CA ASP A 324 -10.17 -30.28 19.55
C ASP A 324 -9.03 -29.45 18.93
N ASP A 325 -8.60 -28.40 19.65
CA ASP A 325 -7.56 -27.45 19.21
C ASP A 325 -6.18 -28.09 18.96
N GLY A 326 -5.93 -29.31 19.45
CA GLY A 326 -4.59 -29.92 19.46
C GLY A 326 -4.11 -30.32 18.06
N GLU A 327 -4.97 -30.97 17.27
CA GLU A 327 -4.62 -31.43 15.93
C GLU A 327 -4.49 -30.27 14.94
N SER A 328 -5.36 -29.26 15.06
CA SER A 328 -5.29 -28.04 14.26
C SER A 328 -3.96 -27.31 14.49
N GLU A 329 -3.51 -27.16 15.74
CA GLU A 329 -2.22 -26.54 16.04
C GLU A 329 -1.01 -27.34 15.52
N ALA A 330 -1.07 -28.68 15.59
CA ALA A 330 -0.03 -29.54 15.02
C ALA A 330 0.04 -29.37 13.49
N ALA A 331 -1.11 -29.31 12.81
CA ALA A 331 -1.20 -29.08 11.38
C ALA A 331 -0.67 -27.70 10.98
N LYS A 332 -0.98 -26.65 11.76
CA LYS A 332 -0.42 -25.30 11.56
C LYS A 332 1.10 -25.32 11.66
N GLN A 333 1.64 -25.93 12.73
CA GLN A 333 3.09 -26.06 12.93
C GLN A 333 3.77 -26.85 11.80
N LEU A 334 3.07 -27.81 11.20
CA LEU A 334 3.57 -28.61 10.09
C LEU A 334 3.75 -27.76 8.82
N ILE A 335 2.76 -26.94 8.47
CA ILE A 335 2.77 -26.17 7.21
C ILE A 335 3.39 -24.77 7.35
N GLN A 336 3.51 -24.24 8.57
CA GLN A 336 4.03 -22.89 8.84
C GLN A 336 5.44 -22.64 8.28
N PRO A 337 6.44 -23.52 8.44
CA PRO A 337 7.78 -23.27 7.89
C PRO A 337 7.78 -23.12 6.37
N ILE A 338 6.87 -23.81 5.67
CA ILE A 338 6.71 -23.73 4.22
C ILE A 338 6.07 -22.38 3.86
N ALA A 339 5.00 -22.01 4.56
CA ALA A 339 4.33 -20.71 4.36
C ALA A 339 5.30 -19.54 4.57
N GLU A 340 6.05 -19.53 5.68
CA GLU A 340 7.05 -18.51 5.97
C GLU A 340 8.13 -18.42 4.89
N LYS A 341 8.62 -19.58 4.42
CA LYS A 341 9.62 -19.63 3.34
C LYS A 341 9.10 -19.01 2.05
N ILE A 342 7.84 -19.29 1.67
CA ILE A 342 7.21 -18.71 0.49
C ILE A 342 7.00 -17.20 0.69
N ILE A 343 6.40 -16.79 1.80
CA ILE A 343 6.17 -15.37 2.11
C ILE A 343 7.48 -14.59 2.10
N ALA A 344 8.54 -15.09 2.73
CA ALA A 344 9.86 -14.45 2.75
C ALA A 344 10.48 -14.36 1.35
N LYS A 345 10.34 -15.40 0.52
CA LYS A 345 10.85 -15.43 -0.86
C LYS A 345 10.23 -14.34 -1.74
N TYR A 346 8.91 -14.13 -1.63
CA TYR A 346 8.20 -13.11 -2.42
C TYR A 346 8.35 -11.72 -1.82
N LYS A 347 8.35 -11.59 -0.49
CA LYS A 347 8.66 -10.34 0.20
C LYS A 347 10.04 -9.79 -0.16
N ALA A 348 11.05 -10.65 -0.31
CA ALA A 348 12.40 -10.27 -0.75
C ALA A 348 12.45 -9.72 -2.19
N LYS A 349 11.41 -9.97 -3.00
CA LYS A 349 11.22 -9.45 -4.35
C LYS A 349 10.27 -8.25 -4.39
N GLU A 350 9.77 -7.80 -3.24
CA GLU A 350 8.71 -6.78 -3.14
C GLU A 350 7.40 -7.21 -3.86
N GLU A 351 7.13 -8.51 -3.91
CA GLU A 351 5.92 -9.12 -4.49
C GLU A 351 5.02 -9.69 -3.39
N GLU A 352 3.70 -9.74 -3.64
CA GLU A 352 2.77 -10.46 -2.76
C GLU A 352 2.93 -11.98 -2.91
N ALA A 353 2.75 -12.71 -1.81
CA ALA A 353 2.82 -14.16 -1.84
C ALA A 353 1.67 -14.72 -2.68
N PRO A 354 1.94 -15.64 -3.63
CA PRO A 354 0.94 -16.12 -4.58
C PRO A 354 -0.03 -17.15 -3.97
N LEU A 355 0.14 -17.52 -2.71
CA LEU A 355 -0.56 -18.61 -2.06
C LEU A 355 -0.81 -18.27 -0.59
N LEU A 356 -2.07 -18.33 -0.16
CA LEU A 356 -2.46 -18.27 1.25
C LEU A 356 -2.46 -19.67 1.86
N PHE A 357 -2.30 -19.79 3.17
CA PHE A 357 -2.23 -21.08 3.86
C PHE A 357 -3.26 -21.16 4.97
N PHE A 358 -4.07 -22.21 4.95
CA PHE A 358 -5.12 -22.49 5.91
C PHE A 358 -5.02 -23.91 6.46
N VAL A 359 -5.44 -24.06 7.72
CA VAL A 359 -5.85 -25.34 8.30
C VAL A 359 -7.35 -25.28 8.52
N ALA A 360 -8.06 -26.34 8.15
CA ALA A 360 -9.50 -26.46 8.31
C ALA A 360 -9.80 -27.70 9.18
N GLY A 361 -10.47 -27.49 10.30
CA GLY A 361 -10.90 -28.55 11.22
C GLY A 361 -12.31 -29.05 10.89
N GLU A 362 -13.01 -29.62 11.87
CA GLU A 362 -14.40 -30.03 11.73
C GLU A 362 -15.36 -28.91 12.17
N ASP A 363 -15.89 -28.15 11.21
CA ASP A 363 -16.92 -27.15 11.46
C ASP A 363 -17.87 -26.95 10.26
N ASP A 364 -19.02 -26.32 10.51
CA ASP A 364 -20.07 -26.06 9.49
C ASP A 364 -19.53 -25.32 8.24
N MET A 365 -18.50 -24.48 8.43
CA MET A 365 -17.88 -23.71 7.36
C MET A 365 -17.00 -24.61 6.49
N THR A 366 -16.23 -25.50 7.10
CA THR A 366 -15.38 -26.47 6.42
C THR A 366 -16.23 -27.46 5.63
N ASP A 367 -17.34 -27.92 6.20
CA ASP A 367 -18.32 -28.76 5.50
C ASP A 367 -18.89 -28.04 4.28
N SER A 368 -19.33 -26.80 4.45
CA SER A 368 -19.82 -25.96 3.35
C SER A 368 -18.78 -25.77 2.25
N LEU A 369 -17.50 -25.61 2.62
CA LEU A 369 -16.40 -25.50 1.67
C LEU A 369 -16.18 -26.80 0.91
N ARG A 370 -16.18 -27.95 1.60
CA ARG A 370 -16.04 -29.28 0.97
C ARG A 370 -17.15 -29.54 -0.01
N ASP A 371 -18.40 -29.27 0.36
CA ASP A 371 -19.58 -29.41 -0.50
C ASP A 371 -19.47 -28.52 -1.75
N TYR A 372 -19.14 -27.24 -1.56
CA TYR A 372 -19.01 -26.30 -2.65
C TYR A 372 -17.91 -26.70 -3.64
N THR A 373 -16.81 -27.24 -3.13
CA THR A 373 -15.64 -27.64 -3.93
C THR A 373 -15.68 -29.10 -4.37
N ASN A 374 -16.70 -29.86 -3.99
CA ASN A 374 -16.84 -31.29 -4.25
C ASN A 374 -15.61 -32.09 -3.80
N LEU A 375 -15.10 -31.79 -2.60
CA LEU A 375 -13.98 -32.51 -1.98
C LEU A 375 -14.47 -33.74 -1.22
N PRO A 376 -13.68 -34.83 -1.16
CA PRO A 376 -14.03 -35.98 -0.33
C PRO A 376 -13.99 -35.60 1.16
N GLU A 377 -14.78 -36.25 2.00
CA GLU A 377 -14.69 -36.19 3.48
C GLU A 377 -13.47 -37.00 4.00
N ALA A 378 -12.31 -36.79 3.39
CA ALA A 378 -11.04 -37.38 3.85
C ALA A 378 -10.30 -36.40 4.76
N ALA A 379 -9.65 -36.94 5.78
CA ALA A 379 -8.72 -36.24 6.67
C ALA A 379 -7.58 -37.20 7.08
N PRO A 380 -6.30 -36.74 7.03
CA PRO A 380 -5.87 -35.44 6.53
C PRO A 380 -6.01 -35.33 5.01
N LEU A 381 -6.33 -34.14 4.50
CA LEU A 381 -6.43 -33.89 3.06
C LEU A 381 -5.73 -32.58 2.71
N LEU A 382 -4.73 -32.63 1.82
CA LEU A 382 -4.03 -31.44 1.36
C LEU A 382 -4.58 -30.99 0.01
N THR A 383 -5.14 -29.79 -0.03
CA THR A 383 -5.77 -29.25 -1.23
C THR A 383 -5.26 -27.84 -1.52
N ILE A 384 -5.03 -27.52 -2.79
CA ILE A 384 -4.94 -26.13 -3.25
C ILE A 384 -6.24 -25.77 -3.97
N LEU A 385 -6.89 -24.70 -3.55
CA LEU A 385 -8.12 -24.18 -4.12
C LEU A 385 -7.84 -22.85 -4.81
N ASP A 386 -8.27 -22.73 -6.06
CA ASP A 386 -8.29 -21.46 -6.81
C ASP A 386 -9.73 -21.19 -7.24
N MET A 387 -10.43 -20.40 -6.44
CA MET A 387 -11.83 -20.01 -6.68
C MET A 387 -11.98 -19.17 -7.96
N SER A 388 -10.94 -18.41 -8.32
CA SER A 388 -10.95 -17.55 -9.51
C SER A 388 -10.85 -18.38 -10.80
N ALA A 389 -10.01 -19.41 -10.78
CA ALA A 389 -9.87 -20.38 -11.87
C ALA A 389 -10.92 -21.49 -11.83
N ARG A 390 -11.73 -21.57 -10.76
CA ARG A 390 -12.65 -22.68 -10.45
C ARG A 390 -11.95 -24.03 -10.53
N ALA A 391 -10.75 -24.10 -9.97
CA ALA A 391 -9.90 -25.27 -10.00
C ALA A 391 -9.48 -25.67 -8.58
N LYS A 392 -9.40 -26.98 -8.35
CA LYS A 392 -8.82 -27.59 -7.15
C LYS A 392 -7.70 -28.53 -7.55
N TYR A 393 -6.75 -28.69 -6.65
CA TYR A 393 -5.65 -29.63 -6.77
C TYR A 393 -5.64 -30.43 -5.48
N VAL A 394 -5.91 -31.72 -5.58
CA VAL A 394 -6.07 -32.58 -4.41
C VAL A 394 -4.87 -33.50 -4.33
N MET A 395 -4.26 -33.58 -3.15
CA MET A 395 -3.26 -34.58 -2.83
C MET A 395 -3.75 -35.42 -1.67
N ASP A 396 -4.23 -36.61 -2.02
CA ASP A 396 -4.66 -37.65 -1.10
C ASP A 396 -3.45 -38.52 -0.74
N VAL A 397 -3.01 -38.43 0.52
CA VAL A 397 -1.89 -39.19 1.07
C VAL A 397 -2.22 -39.65 2.49
N GLU A 398 -1.73 -40.84 2.88
CA GLU A 398 -1.98 -41.40 4.21
C GLU A 398 -1.35 -40.57 5.33
N GLU A 399 -0.22 -39.91 5.08
CA GLU A 399 0.47 -39.07 6.05
C GLU A 399 0.98 -37.79 5.39
N ILE A 400 0.67 -36.65 6.02
CA ILE A 400 1.15 -35.34 5.60
C ILE A 400 2.48 -35.05 6.30
N THR A 401 3.52 -34.74 5.52
CA THR A 401 4.83 -34.33 6.03
C THR A 401 5.26 -32.98 5.44
N PRO A 402 6.14 -32.22 6.11
CA PRO A 402 6.63 -30.94 5.57
C PRO A 402 7.23 -31.05 4.15
N ALA A 403 7.91 -32.16 3.85
CA ALA A 403 8.49 -32.40 2.53
C ALA A 403 7.43 -32.62 1.44
N ILE A 404 6.33 -33.30 1.77
CA ILE A 404 5.19 -33.51 0.88
C ILE A 404 4.50 -32.18 0.58
N VAL A 405 4.24 -31.38 1.63
CA VAL A 405 3.62 -30.05 1.49
C VAL A 405 4.50 -29.13 0.64
N GLU A 406 5.80 -29.09 0.92
CA GLU A 406 6.74 -28.27 0.14
C GLU A 406 6.82 -28.71 -1.33
N ALA A 407 6.85 -30.01 -1.61
CA ALA A 407 6.84 -30.52 -2.98
C ALA A 407 5.57 -30.11 -3.72
N PHE A 408 4.42 -30.26 -3.07
CA PHE A 408 3.11 -29.90 -3.63
C PHE A 408 2.99 -28.42 -3.96
N VAL A 409 3.39 -27.54 -3.03
CA VAL A 409 3.43 -26.10 -3.25
C VAL A 409 4.38 -25.74 -4.39
N ASN A 410 5.57 -26.33 -4.44
CA ASN A 410 6.55 -26.03 -5.49
C ASN A 410 6.06 -26.50 -6.87
N ASP A 411 5.39 -27.64 -6.96
CA ASP A 411 4.84 -28.15 -8.20
C ASP A 411 3.61 -27.36 -8.66
N PHE A 412 2.79 -26.84 -7.73
CA PHE A 412 1.74 -25.88 -8.05
C PHE A 412 2.32 -24.58 -8.63
N LEU A 413 3.28 -23.97 -7.95
CA LEU A 413 3.93 -22.72 -8.38
C LEU A 413 4.72 -22.88 -9.70
N ALA A 414 5.11 -24.11 -10.05
CA ALA A 414 5.75 -24.45 -11.31
C ALA A 414 4.76 -24.93 -12.40
N GLU A 415 3.45 -24.82 -12.15
CA GLU A 415 2.38 -25.23 -13.07
C GLU A 415 2.44 -26.70 -13.51
N LYS A 416 2.98 -27.58 -12.66
CA LYS A 416 3.12 -29.02 -12.98
C LYS A 416 1.91 -29.85 -12.56
N LEU A 417 1.11 -29.34 -11.63
CA LEU A 417 -0.07 -30.05 -11.13
C LEU A 417 -1.22 -29.97 -12.14
N LYS A 418 -2.03 -31.03 -12.18
CA LYS A 418 -3.23 -31.07 -13.02
C LYS A 418 -4.43 -30.51 -12.24
N PRO A 419 -5.13 -29.49 -12.76
CA PRO A 419 -6.32 -28.98 -12.11
C PRO A 419 -7.49 -29.94 -12.27
N GLU A 420 -8.28 -30.07 -11.20
CA GLU A 420 -9.62 -30.65 -11.21
C GLU A 420 -10.66 -29.52 -11.13
N PRO A 421 -11.80 -29.62 -11.81
CA PRO A 421 -12.82 -28.59 -11.74
C PRO A 421 -13.54 -28.56 -10.38
N ILE A 422 -13.90 -27.34 -9.95
CA ILE A 422 -14.83 -27.07 -8.84
C ILE A 422 -16.27 -27.07 -9.34
#